data_AF-A0A2I3RT14-F1
#
_entry.id   AF-A0A2I3RT14-F1
#
_cell.length_a   1.000
_cell.length_b   1.000
_cell.length_c   1.000
_cell.angle_alpha   90.00
_cell.angle_beta   90.00
_cell.angle_gamma   90.00
#
_symmetry.space_group_name_H-M   'P 1'
#
loop_
_entity.id
_entity.type
_entity.pdbx_description
1 polymer ?
#
loop_
_entity_poly.entity_id
_entity_poly.type
_entity_poly.pdbx_seq_one_letter_code
_entity_poly.pdbx_strand_id
1 'polypeptide(L)'
;MSGTEEAILGGRDSHPAAGGGSVLCFGQCQYTAEEYQAIQKALRQRLGPEYISSRMAGGGQKVCYIEGHRVINLANEMFGYNGWAHSITQQNVGFPCWE
;
A
#
# COMPACT_ATOMS: atom_id res chain seq x y z
N MET A 1 -15.21 -22.55 72.78
CA MET A 1 -15.26 -23.71 71.86
C MET A 1 -16.33 -23.44 70.83
N SER A 2 -16.05 -23.86 69.59
CA SER A 2 -16.89 -23.89 68.39
C SER A 2 -17.01 -22.62 67.54
N GLY A 3 -16.45 -22.72 66.32
CA GLY A 3 -17.16 -22.30 65.12
C GLY A 3 -16.40 -21.39 64.15
N THR A 4 -15.35 -21.89 63.50
CA THR A 4 -14.74 -21.33 62.28
C THR A 4 -15.72 -21.38 61.12
N GLU A 5 -15.74 -20.38 60.23
CA GLU A 5 -15.92 -20.59 58.79
C GLU A 5 -15.51 -19.36 57.95
N GLU A 6 -15.03 -19.66 56.74
CA GLU A 6 -14.05 -18.97 55.92
C GLU A 6 -14.63 -18.01 54.86
N ALA A 7 -13.76 -17.07 54.46
CA ALA A 7 -13.49 -16.59 53.10
C ALA A 7 -14.58 -15.87 52.27
N ILE A 8 -14.20 -14.76 51.61
CA ILE A 8 -13.72 -14.78 50.21
C ILE A 8 -13.34 -13.33 49.83
N LEU A 9 -12.13 -13.22 49.29
CA LEU A 9 -11.52 -12.06 48.66
C LEU A 9 -12.39 -11.52 47.51
N GLY A 10 -12.60 -10.21 47.49
CA GLY A 10 -13.32 -9.54 46.41
C GLY A 10 -12.80 -8.14 46.15
N GLY A 11 -11.47 -7.98 46.13
CA GLY A 11 -10.82 -6.80 45.55
C GLY A 11 -11.25 -6.71 44.08
N ARG A 12 -12.13 -5.77 43.78
CA ARG A 12 -12.51 -5.47 42.40
C ARG A 12 -11.37 -4.69 41.78
N ASP A 13 -10.46 -5.44 41.18
CA ASP A 13 -9.42 -4.93 40.31
C ASP A 13 -10.06 -4.00 39.28
N SER A 14 -9.71 -2.72 39.41
CA SER A 14 -10.03 -1.70 38.41
C SER A 14 -9.14 -1.97 37.21
N HIS A 15 -9.54 -2.90 36.36
CA HIS A 15 -8.88 -3.11 35.07
C HIS A 15 -8.94 -1.78 34.29
N PRO A 16 -7.79 -1.20 33.89
CA PRO A 16 -7.83 -0.08 32.98
C PRO A 16 -8.41 -0.60 31.67
N ALA A 17 -9.44 0.08 31.17
CA ALA A 17 -9.97 -0.17 29.84
C ALA A 17 -8.82 -0.05 28.83
N ALA A 18 -8.33 -1.19 28.36
CA ALA A 18 -7.33 -1.25 27.32
C ALA A 18 -7.89 -0.48 26.11
N GLY A 19 -7.26 0.64 25.79
CA GLY A 19 -7.66 1.52 24.71
C GLY A 19 -7.83 0.71 23.43
N GLY A 20 -9.04 0.73 22.88
CA GLY A 20 -9.33 0.16 21.58
C GLY A 20 -8.56 0.93 20.52
N GLY A 21 -7.34 0.46 20.21
CA GLY A 21 -6.60 0.94 19.06
C GLY A 21 -7.41 0.58 17.82
N SER A 22 -8.05 1.56 17.20
CA SER A 22 -8.70 1.35 15.90
C SER A 22 -7.62 0.89 14.93
N VAL A 23 -7.76 -0.34 14.41
CA VAL A 23 -6.93 -0.80 13.30
C VAL A 23 -7.16 0.16 12.14
N LEU A 24 -6.13 0.89 11.73
CA LEU A 24 -6.21 1.79 10.59
C LEU A 24 -6.35 0.94 9.32
N CYS A 25 -7.32 1.27 8.48
CA CYS A 25 -7.48 0.60 7.19
C CYS A 25 -6.78 1.38 6.06
N PHE A 26 -6.71 0.75 4.88
CA PHE A 26 -6.12 1.37 3.70
C PHE A 26 -6.74 2.75 3.42
N GLY A 27 -5.89 3.74 3.12
CA GLY A 27 -6.30 5.13 2.89
C GLY A 27 -6.51 5.97 4.14
N GLN A 28 -6.39 5.40 5.35
CA GLN A 28 -6.49 6.13 6.62
C GLN A 28 -5.13 6.34 7.32
N CYS A 29 -4.10 5.60 6.91
CA CYS A 29 -2.74 5.76 7.43
C CYS A 29 -2.08 7.01 6.84
N GLN A 30 -1.59 7.89 7.71
CA GLN A 30 -0.75 9.02 7.29
C GLN A 30 0.72 8.59 7.22
N TYR A 31 1.45 9.09 6.22
CA TYR A 31 2.88 8.89 6.11
C TYR A 31 3.61 9.54 7.30
N THR A 32 4.61 8.84 7.84
CA THR A 32 5.55 9.45 8.78
C THR A 32 6.47 10.44 8.06
N ALA A 33 7.12 11.33 8.80
CA ALA A 33 8.03 12.32 8.20
C ALA A 33 9.20 11.63 7.48
N GLU A 34 9.71 10.55 8.05
CA GLU A 34 10.81 9.75 7.52
C GLU A 34 10.41 9.03 6.23
N GLU A 35 9.25 8.37 6.24
CA GLU A 35 8.72 7.65 5.07
C GLU A 35 8.41 8.63 3.93
N TYR A 36 7.77 9.76 4.24
CA TYR A 36 7.50 10.81 3.28
C TYR A 36 8.78 11.31 2.60
N GLN A 37 9.83 11.60 3.37
CA GLN A 37 11.10 12.07 2.82
C GLN A 37 11.80 10.99 1.98
N ALA A 38 11.78 9.73 2.43
CA ALA A 38 12.38 8.61 1.71
C ALA A 38 11.71 8.39 0.35
N ILE A 39 10.37 8.29 0.34
CA ILE A 39 9.57 8.16 -0.89
C ILE A 39 9.81 9.35 -1.82
N GLN A 40 9.77 10.58 -1.28
CA GLN A 40 9.96 11.79 -2.07
C GLN A 40 11.35 11.87 -2.71
N LYS A 41 12.39 11.36 -2.03
CA LYS A 41 13.75 11.29 -2.58
C LYS A 41 13.85 10.21 -3.66
N ALA A 42 13.25 9.04 -3.43
CA ALA A 42 13.30 7.92 -4.36
C ALA A 42 12.51 8.20 -5.66
N LEU A 43 11.33 8.84 -5.59
CA LEU A 43 10.53 9.21 -6.76
C LEU A 43 11.21 10.22 -7.71
N ARG A 44 12.25 10.93 -7.26
CA ARG A 44 13.04 11.84 -8.13
C ARG A 44 14.08 11.11 -8.97
N GLN A 45 14.37 9.86 -8.67
CA GLN A 45 15.35 9.09 -9.42
C GLN A 45 14.78 8.71 -10.79
N ARG A 46 15.63 8.76 -11.81
CA ARG A 46 15.27 8.26 -13.14
C ARG A 46 15.48 6.75 -13.16
N LEU A 47 14.59 6.05 -13.85
CA LEU A 47 14.77 4.62 -14.09
C LEU A 47 15.96 4.38 -15.01
N GLY A 48 16.74 3.35 -14.69
CA GLY A 48 17.83 2.90 -15.53
C GLY A 48 17.35 2.26 -16.84
N PRO A 49 18.25 2.08 -17.82
CA PRO A 49 17.92 1.49 -19.11
C PRO A 49 17.36 0.06 -19.01
N GLU A 50 17.67 -0.66 -17.93
CA GLU A 50 17.16 -2.00 -17.63
C GLU A 50 15.63 -2.03 -17.50
N TYR A 51 14.98 -0.92 -17.14
CA TYR A 51 13.52 -0.80 -17.06
C TYR A 51 12.86 -0.44 -18.39
N ILE A 52 13.65 0.01 -19.37
CA ILE A 52 13.14 0.57 -20.61
C ILE A 52 13.13 -0.49 -21.72
N SER A 53 11.94 -0.84 -22.17
CA SER A 53 11.72 -1.66 -23.35
C SER A 53 11.39 -0.78 -24.55
N SER A 54 11.48 -1.32 -25.76
CA SER A 54 11.21 -0.55 -26.97
C SER A 54 10.61 -1.40 -28.08
N ARG A 55 9.71 -0.80 -28.86
CA ARG A 55 9.13 -1.42 -30.06
C ARG A 55 9.23 -0.48 -31.26
N MET A 56 9.21 -1.05 -32.47
CA MET A 56 9.04 -0.27 -33.69
C MET A 56 7.56 0.12 -33.84
N ALA A 57 7.30 1.39 -34.15
CA ALA A 57 5.99 1.92 -34.50
C ALA A 57 5.89 2.14 -36.02
N GLY A 58 4.69 2.52 -36.48
CA GLY A 58 4.48 2.93 -37.87
C GLY A 58 5.46 4.05 -38.27
N GLY A 59 5.93 4.01 -39.52
CA GLY A 59 6.91 4.99 -40.01
C GLY A 59 8.36 4.76 -39.54
N GLY A 60 8.68 3.59 -38.97
CA GLY A 60 10.05 3.22 -38.62
C GLY A 60 10.59 3.87 -37.34
N GLN A 61 9.73 4.55 -36.57
CA GLN A 61 10.13 5.18 -35.32
C GLN A 61 10.18 4.18 -34.16
N LYS A 62 11.18 4.31 -33.29
CA LYS A 62 11.31 3.52 -32.07
C LYS A 62 10.56 4.22 -30.93
N VAL A 63 9.62 3.50 -30.31
CA VAL A 63 8.88 3.98 -29.13
C VAL A 63 9.34 3.21 -27.89
N CYS A 64 9.79 3.95 -26.88
CA CYS A 64 10.19 3.41 -25.59
C CYS A 64 9.00 3.33 -24.63
N TYR A 65 8.92 2.27 -23.84
CA TYR A 65 7.89 2.05 -22.83
C TYR A 65 8.43 1.20 -21.67
N ILE A 66 7.69 1.15 -20.57
CA ILE A 66 7.99 0.27 -19.43
C ILE A 66 6.97 -0.86 -19.43
N GLU A 67 7.43 -2.09 -19.23
CA GLU A 67 6.56 -3.26 -19.15
C GLU A 67 5.70 -3.23 -17.88
N GLY A 68 4.44 -3.66 -17.98
CA GLY A 68 3.47 -3.55 -16.89
C GLY A 68 3.94 -4.23 -15.59
N HIS A 69 4.53 -5.42 -15.68
CA HIS A 69 5.04 -6.14 -14.50
C HIS A 69 6.13 -5.35 -13.76
N ARG A 70 6.95 -4.56 -14.47
CA ARG A 70 8.01 -3.76 -13.87
C ARG A 70 7.42 -2.59 -13.08
N VAL A 71 6.40 -1.94 -13.63
CA VAL A 71 5.69 -0.85 -12.93
C VAL A 71 5.00 -1.37 -11.66
N ILE A 72 4.40 -2.56 -11.71
CA ILE A 72 3.77 -3.20 -10.54
C ILE A 72 4.82 -3.48 -9.45
N ASN A 73 5.98 -4.04 -9.83
CA ASN A 73 7.04 -4.32 -8.87
C ASN A 73 7.61 -3.03 -8.27
N LEU A 74 7.83 -1.99 -9.08
CA LEU A 74 8.28 -0.68 -8.60
C LEU A 74 7.30 -0.08 -7.59
N ALA A 75 5.98 -0.18 -7.83
CA ALA A 75 4.98 0.28 -6.87
C ALA A 75 5.04 -0.51 -5.55
N ASN A 76 5.21 -1.83 -5.62
CA ASN A 76 5.36 -2.69 -4.43
C ASN A 76 6.64 -2.37 -3.64
N GLU A 77 7.75 -2.05 -4.32
CA GLU A 77 9.00 -1.66 -3.66
C GLU A 77 8.91 -0.27 -3.03
N MET A 78 8.23 0.67 -3.69
CA MET A 78 8.13 2.06 -3.23
C MET A 78 7.11 2.27 -2.12
N PHE A 79 5.97 1.58 -2.18
CA PHE A 79 4.85 1.80 -1.25
C PHE A 79 4.53 0.56 -0.40
N GLY A 80 5.18 -0.58 -0.66
CA GLY A 80 4.79 -1.86 -0.06
C GLY A 80 3.57 -2.48 -0.75
N TYR A 81 3.42 -3.80 -0.63
CA TYR A 81 2.32 -4.56 -1.28
C TYR A 81 0.91 -4.11 -0.87
N ASN A 82 0.77 -3.46 0.29
CA ASN A 82 -0.48 -2.96 0.86
C ASN A 82 -0.55 -1.42 0.93
N GLY A 83 0.45 -0.69 0.44
CA GLY A 83 0.47 0.78 0.50
C GLY A 83 0.04 1.48 -0.78
N TRP A 84 -0.34 0.73 -1.83
CA TRP A 84 -0.94 1.27 -3.05
C TRP A 84 -2.14 0.43 -3.49
N ALA A 85 -3.03 1.05 -4.25
CA ALA A 85 -4.17 0.38 -4.86
C ALA A 85 -4.50 1.04 -6.20
N HIS A 86 -5.21 0.31 -7.06
CA HIS A 86 -5.71 0.79 -8.33
C HIS A 86 -7.14 0.29 -8.55
N SER A 87 -7.95 1.09 -9.24
CA SER A 87 -9.28 0.69 -9.71
C SER A 87 -9.54 1.21 -11.12
N ILE A 88 -10.28 0.42 -11.90
CA ILE A 88 -10.78 0.83 -13.21
C ILE A 88 -12.17 1.41 -12.99
N THR A 89 -12.30 2.73 -13.13
CA THR A 89 -13.57 3.43 -12.93
C THR A 89 -14.51 3.24 -14.11
N GLN A 90 -13.98 3.30 -15.32
CA GLN A 90 -14.73 3.12 -16.56
C GLN A 90 -13.77 2.70 -17.67
N GLN A 91 -14.18 1.74 -18.50
CA GLN A 91 -13.46 1.36 -19.70
C GLN A 91 -14.45 1.32 -20.86
N ASN A 92 -14.28 2.23 -21.81
CA ASN A 92 -15.12 2.30 -23.01
C ASN A 92 -14.41 1.58 -24.16
N VAL A 93 -15.17 0.84 -24.97
CA VAL A 93 -14.64 0.23 -26.20
C VAL A 93 -14.65 1.31 -27.29
N GLY A 94 -13.47 1.66 -27.79
CA GLY A 94 -13.33 2.56 -28.94
C GLY A 94 -13.80 1.92 -30.24
N PHE A 95 -14.00 2.73 -31.28
CA PHE A 95 -14.35 2.19 -32.59
C PHE A 95 -13.24 1.29 -33.13
N PRO A 96 -13.59 0.16 -33.75
CA PRO A 96 -12.62 -0.70 -34.39
C PRO A 96 -11.88 0.04 -35.51
N CYS A 97 -10.55 -0.04 -35.54
CA CYS A 97 -9.70 0.57 -36.55
C CYS A 97 -9.65 -0.23 -37.87
N TRP A 98 -10.67 -1.06 -38.15
CA TRP A 98 -10.70 -1.94 -39.33
C TRP A 98 -11.72 -1.54 -40.40
N GLU A 99 -12.29 -0.33 -40.32
CA GLU A 99 -13.01 0.35 -41.42
C GLU A 99 -12.28 1.63 -41.84
#